data_AF-A0A2A5BVK6-F1
#
_entry.id   AF-A0A2A5BVK6-F1
#
_cell.length_a   1.000
_cell.length_b   1.000
_cell.length_c   1.000
_cell.angle_alpha   90.00
_cell.angle_beta   90.00
_cell.angle_gamma   90.00
#
_symmetry.space_group_name_H-M   'P 1'
#
loop_
_entity.id
_entity.type
_entity.pdbx_description
1 polymer ?
#
loop_
_entity_poly.entity_id
_entity_poly.type
_entity_poly.pdbx_seq_one_letter_code
_entity_poly.pdbx_strand_id
1 'polypeptide(L)'
;MTDEISQHQISDPDIFSRGSLQLTYDLIRPSNAQLALSVRNIVGGAPLPKDASQQDNPHSDHFKVHLDSFQVRHIVEELMQRLQQSAINGTNPGQMIIAKALVEEWVSLARKMVADLPPEEAPP
;
A
#
# COMPACT_ATOMS: atom_id res chain seq x y z
N MET A 1 -6.04 -9.29 -31.72
CA MET A 1 -6.32 -8.60 -30.45
C MET A 1 -6.21 -9.66 -29.38
N THR A 2 -5.02 -9.81 -28.82
CA THR A 2 -4.75 -10.70 -27.69
C THR A 2 -4.86 -9.82 -26.46
N ASP A 3 -5.96 -9.97 -25.71
CA ASP A 3 -6.05 -9.43 -24.37
C ASP A 3 -4.95 -10.07 -23.52
N GLU A 4 -3.89 -9.30 -23.24
CA GLU A 4 -2.92 -9.65 -22.23
C GLU A 4 -3.62 -9.56 -20.87
N ILE A 5 -4.26 -10.65 -20.46
CA ILE A 5 -4.66 -10.84 -19.07
C ILE A 5 -3.36 -10.94 -18.29
N SER A 6 -2.85 -9.80 -17.84
CA SER A 6 -1.73 -9.74 -16.91
C SER A 6 -2.16 -10.55 -15.69
N GLN A 7 -1.55 -11.72 -15.50
CA GLN A 7 -1.78 -12.55 -14.33
C GLN A 7 -1.12 -11.86 -13.14
N HIS A 8 -1.85 -10.95 -12.50
CA HIS A 8 -1.47 -10.33 -11.24
C HIS A 8 -1.41 -11.40 -10.16
N GLN A 9 -0.24 -11.62 -9.57
CA GLN A 9 -0.11 -12.50 -8.41
C GLN A 9 -0.34 -11.68 -7.16
N ILE A 10 -1.12 -12.16 -6.19
CA ILE A 10 -1.38 -11.45 -4.92
C ILE A 10 -0.08 -11.04 -4.19
N SER A 11 1.05 -11.70 -4.50
CA SER A 11 2.39 -11.35 -4.00
C SER A 11 3.05 -10.14 -4.69
N ASP A 12 2.44 -9.58 -5.73
CA ASP A 12 3.02 -8.44 -6.46
C ASP A 12 3.09 -7.20 -5.54
N PRO A 13 4.22 -6.46 -5.53
CA PRO A 13 4.42 -5.33 -4.62
C PRO A 13 3.41 -4.19 -4.75
N ASP A 14 2.69 -4.08 -5.86
CA ASP A 14 1.64 -3.10 -6.12
C ASP A 14 0.24 -3.59 -5.78
N ILE A 15 0.10 -4.78 -5.19
CA ILE A 15 -1.18 -5.36 -4.81
C ILE A 15 -1.32 -5.35 -3.29
N PHE A 16 -2.35 -4.67 -2.80
CA PHE A 16 -2.59 -4.49 -1.39
C PHE A 16 -3.94 -5.08 -1.00
N SER A 17 -4.01 -5.67 0.18
CA SER A 17 -5.28 -6.11 0.77
C SER A 17 -6.15 -4.90 1.15
N ARG A 18 -7.47 -5.09 1.16
CA ARG A 18 -8.42 -4.09 1.70
C ARG A 18 -8.01 -3.62 3.10
N GLY A 19 -7.58 -4.56 3.96
CA GLY A 19 -7.19 -4.28 5.34
C GLY A 19 -5.95 -3.40 5.42
N SER A 20 -4.91 -3.70 4.63
CA SER A 20 -3.68 -2.91 4.58
C SER A 20 -3.97 -1.46 4.16
N LEU A 21 -4.81 -1.26 3.14
CA LEU A 21 -5.19 0.07 2.66
C LEU A 21 -6.04 0.83 3.68
N GLN A 22 -6.99 0.17 4.36
CA GLN A 22 -7.81 0.81 5.41
C GLN A 22 -6.95 1.25 6.60
N LEU A 23 -6.05 0.39 7.07
CA LEU A 23 -5.14 0.73 8.17
C LEU A 23 -4.16 1.84 7.77
N THR A 24 -3.67 1.82 6.53
CA THR A 24 -2.84 2.92 6.00
C THR A 24 -3.62 4.23 6.04
N TYR A 25 -4.86 4.25 5.53
CA TYR A 25 -5.73 5.43 5.58
C TYR A 25 -5.90 5.94 7.01
N ASP A 26 -6.24 5.08 7.97
CA ASP A 26 -6.48 5.48 9.35
C ASP A 26 -5.24 6.07 10.03
N LEU A 27 -4.05 5.54 9.71
CA LEU A 27 -2.79 6.00 10.29
C LEU A 27 -2.32 7.34 9.72
N ILE A 28 -2.49 7.59 8.42
CA ILE A 28 -1.97 8.81 7.77
C ILE A 28 -2.99 9.95 7.72
N ARG A 29 -4.30 9.67 7.87
CA ARG A 29 -5.36 10.69 7.81
C ARG A 29 -5.15 11.88 8.76
N PRO A 30 -4.70 11.70 10.03
CA PRO A 30 -4.54 12.82 10.95
C PRO A 30 -3.49 13.85 10.50
N SER A 31 -2.44 13.43 9.79
CA SER A 31 -1.34 14.28 9.34
C SER A 31 -1.51 14.72 7.89
N ASN A 32 -2.05 13.86 7.02
CA ASN A 32 -2.19 14.12 5.59
C ASN A 32 -3.52 13.61 5.03
N ALA A 33 -4.57 14.42 5.20
CA ALA A 33 -5.93 14.06 4.77
C ALA A 33 -6.06 13.87 3.25
N GLN A 34 -5.29 14.59 2.44
CA GLN A 34 -5.33 14.47 0.98
C GLN A 34 -4.74 13.13 0.53
N LEU A 35 -3.58 12.75 1.06
CA LEU A 35 -2.95 11.46 0.77
C LEU A 35 -3.80 10.29 1.26
N ALA A 36 -4.41 10.43 2.44
CA ALA A 36 -5.37 9.46 2.96
C ALA A 36 -6.56 9.30 1.99
N LEU A 37 -7.11 10.38 1.46
CA LEU A 37 -8.19 10.30 0.48
C LEU A 37 -7.76 9.52 -0.77
N SER A 38 -6.53 9.71 -1.26
CA SER A 38 -6.00 8.91 -2.37
C SER A 38 -5.98 7.42 -2.05
N VAL A 39 -5.51 7.02 -0.85
CA VAL A 39 -5.54 5.62 -0.39
C VAL A 39 -6.98 5.08 -0.29
N ARG A 40 -7.90 5.89 0.24
CA ARG A 40 -9.32 5.52 0.34
C ARG A 40 -9.97 5.32 -1.03
N ASN A 41 -9.60 6.12 -2.01
CA ASN A 41 -10.15 6.01 -3.37
C ASN A 41 -9.75 4.68 -4.04
N ILE A 42 -8.58 4.12 -3.71
CA ILE A 42 -8.19 2.77 -4.17
C ILE A 42 -9.17 1.72 -3.64
N VAL A 43 -9.50 1.78 -2.35
CA VAL A 43 -10.44 0.85 -1.69
C VAL A 43 -11.88 0.99 -2.22
N GLY A 44 -12.24 2.18 -2.71
CA GLY A 44 -13.52 2.47 -3.35
C GLY A 44 -13.61 2.03 -4.82
N GLY A 45 -12.48 1.62 -5.42
CA GLY A 45 -12.41 1.08 -6.77
C GLY A 45 -12.92 -0.37 -6.88
N ALA A 46 -12.78 -0.93 -8.06
CA ALA A 46 -13.06 -2.35 -8.28
C ALA A 46 -11.91 -3.21 -7.73
N PRO A 47 -12.20 -4.23 -6.90
CA PRO A 47 -11.17 -5.17 -6.45
C PRO A 47 -10.69 -6.03 -7.63
N LEU A 48 -9.48 -6.58 -7.49
CA LEU A 48 -8.94 -7.55 -8.43
C LEU A 48 -9.82 -8.82 -8.47
N PRO A 49 -9.95 -9.46 -9.65
CA PRO A 49 -10.68 -10.71 -9.78
C PRO A 49 -10.12 -11.76 -8.81
N LYS A 50 -11.03 -12.46 -8.14
CA LYS A 50 -10.68 -13.61 -7.29
C LYS A 50 -10.50 -14.84 -8.16
N ASP A 51 -9.53 -15.68 -7.81
CA ASP A 51 -9.40 -17.00 -8.43
C ASP A 51 -10.57 -17.90 -8.01
N ALA A 52 -10.90 -18.92 -8.80
CA ALA A 52 -11.98 -19.88 -8.53
C ALA A 52 -11.80 -20.64 -7.20
N SER A 53 -10.58 -20.65 -6.65
CA SER A 53 -10.25 -21.22 -5.34
C SER A 53 -10.59 -20.30 -4.15
N GLN A 54 -10.84 -19.01 -4.40
CA GLN A 54 -11.11 -18.02 -3.36
C GLN A 54 -12.62 -17.87 -3.15
N GLN A 55 -13.07 -17.98 -1.90
CA GLN A 55 -14.46 -17.69 -1.54
C GLN A 55 -14.79 -16.22 -1.83
N ASP A 56 -16.03 -15.97 -2.25
CA ASP A 56 -16.53 -14.60 -2.44
C ASP A 56 -16.74 -13.91 -1.09
N ASN A 57 -15.63 -13.43 -0.52
CA ASN A 57 -15.57 -12.70 0.73
C ASN A 57 -14.98 -11.30 0.49
N PRO A 58 -15.72 -10.19 0.69
CA PRO A 58 -15.19 -8.84 0.50
C PRO A 58 -13.98 -8.50 1.37
N HIS A 59 -13.75 -9.23 2.46
CA HIS A 59 -12.58 -9.07 3.31
C HIS A 59 -11.30 -9.69 2.72
N SER A 60 -11.40 -10.52 1.67
CA SER A 60 -10.26 -11.04 0.91
C SER A 60 -9.99 -10.23 -0.37
N ASP A 61 -10.64 -9.08 -0.53
CA ASP A 61 -10.42 -8.21 -1.68
C ASP A 61 -9.00 -7.64 -1.69
N HIS A 62 -8.41 -7.64 -2.87
CA HIS A 62 -7.12 -7.04 -3.15
C HIS A 62 -7.27 -5.94 -4.21
N PHE A 63 -6.42 -4.94 -4.15
CA PHE A 63 -6.47 -3.78 -5.04
C PHE A 63 -5.09 -3.48 -5.56
N LYS A 64 -5.02 -3.12 -6.84
CA LYS A 64 -3.81 -2.59 -7.43
C LYS A 64 -3.65 -1.13 -7.04
N VAL A 65 -2.50 -0.78 -6.48
CA VAL A 65 -2.14 0.60 -6.16
C VAL A 65 -1.66 1.30 -7.43
N HIS A 66 -2.26 2.46 -7.72
CA HIS A 66 -1.98 3.28 -8.89
C HIS A 66 -1.49 4.69 -8.50
N LEU A 67 -0.83 4.80 -7.34
CA LEU A 67 -0.25 6.04 -6.84
C LEU A 67 1.10 6.30 -7.52
N ASP A 68 1.46 7.57 -7.65
CA ASP A 68 2.79 7.96 -8.14
C ASP A 68 3.88 7.75 -7.07
N SER A 69 5.15 7.80 -7.48
CA SER A 69 6.29 7.51 -6.60
C SER A 69 6.44 8.52 -5.46
N PHE A 70 6.01 9.78 -5.65
CA PHE A 70 6.02 10.80 -4.60
C PHE A 70 4.95 10.53 -3.56
N GLN A 71 3.75 10.12 -3.99
CA GLN A 71 2.68 9.70 -3.10
C GLN A 71 3.07 8.48 -2.28
N VAL A 72 3.64 7.45 -2.92
CA VAL A 72 4.14 6.24 -2.23
C VAL A 72 5.23 6.60 -1.21
N ARG A 73 6.18 7.45 -1.59
CA ARG A 73 7.22 7.95 -0.68
C ARG A 73 6.62 8.67 0.54
N HIS A 74 5.68 9.59 0.33
CA HIS A 74 5.04 10.29 1.43
C HIS A 74 4.27 9.32 2.36
N ILE A 75 3.64 8.27 1.83
CA ILE A 75 2.99 7.26 2.68
C ILE A 75 4.01 6.57 3.59
N VAL A 76 5.15 6.16 3.04
CA VAL A 76 6.24 5.55 3.84
C VAL A 76 6.74 6.50 4.92
N GLU A 77 6.97 7.76 4.58
CA GLU A 77 7.45 8.78 5.53
C GLU A 77 6.46 9.02 6.68
N GLU A 78 5.17 9.14 6.38
CA GLU A 78 4.10 9.30 7.38
C GLU A 78 3.98 8.08 8.31
N LEU A 79 4.05 6.87 7.75
CA LEU A 79 4.01 5.63 8.54
C LEU A 79 5.25 5.48 9.43
N MET A 80 6.44 5.85 8.94
CA MET A 80 7.66 5.86 9.75
C MET A 80 7.59 6.90 10.87
N GLN A 81 7.08 8.10 10.59
CA GLN A 81 6.89 9.13 11.62
C GLN A 81 5.92 8.64 12.71
N ARG A 82 4.84 7.96 12.31
CA ARG A 82 3.88 7.37 13.25
C ARG A 82 4.53 6.30 14.12
N LEU A 83 5.33 5.41 13.51
CA LEU A 83 6.07 4.37 14.23
C LEU A 83 7.03 4.97 15.28
N GLN A 84 7.73 6.05 14.93
CA GLN A 84 8.62 6.77 15.84
C GLN A 84 7.85 7.42 17.00
N GLN A 85 6.76 8.12 16.71
CA GLN A 85 5.90 8.72 17.75
C GLN A 85 5.34 7.65 18.69
N SER A 86 4.94 6.51 18.15
CA SER A 86 4.40 5.40 18.93
C SER A 86 5.44 4.75 19.85
N ALA A 87 6.70 4.66 19.41
CA ALA A 87 7.81 4.21 20.24
C ALA A 87 8.10 5.16 21.42
N ILE A 88 7.99 6.47 21.22
CA ILE A 88 8.22 7.48 22.26
C ILE A 88 7.06 7.50 23.27
N ASN A 89 5.82 7.41 22.79
CA ASN A 89 4.62 7.58 23.61
C ASN A 89 4.16 6.29 24.32
N GLY A 90 4.89 5.19 24.20
CA GLY A 90 4.54 3.90 24.82
C GLY A 90 3.26 3.26 24.25
N THR A 91 3.05 3.37 22.93
CA THR A 91 1.86 2.83 22.27
C THR A 91 1.81 1.29 22.33
N ASN A 92 0.61 0.72 22.26
CA ASN A 92 0.39 -0.73 22.28
C ASN A 92 1.29 -1.47 21.25
N PRO A 93 2.03 -2.52 21.65
CA PRO A 93 2.92 -3.29 20.77
C PRO A 93 2.27 -3.81 19.48
N GLY A 94 0.97 -4.14 19.51
CA GLY A 94 0.22 -4.59 18.34
C GLY A 94 0.12 -3.51 17.25
N GLN A 95 -0.07 -2.24 17.64
CA GLN A 95 -0.10 -1.13 16.67
C GLN A 95 1.28 -0.89 16.05
N MET A 96 2.35 -1.08 16.82
CA MET A 96 3.73 -1.00 16.32
C MET A 96 4.02 -2.09 15.28
N ILE A 97 3.56 -3.32 15.53
CA ILE A 97 3.71 -4.44 14.58
C ILE A 97 2.96 -4.14 13.28
N ILE A 98 1.71 -3.65 13.37
CA ILE A 98 0.91 -3.27 12.20
C ILE A 98 1.60 -2.16 11.40
N ALA A 99 2.01 -1.08 12.07
CA ALA A 99 2.68 0.04 11.39
C ALA A 99 3.98 -0.41 10.69
N LYS A 100 4.76 -1.29 11.34
CA LYS A 100 5.97 -1.85 10.73
C LYS A 100 5.67 -2.71 9.50
N ALA A 101 4.66 -3.58 9.58
CA ALA A 101 4.23 -4.41 8.44
C ALA A 101 3.78 -3.55 7.26
N LEU A 102 3.02 -2.48 7.51
CA LEU A 102 2.61 -1.53 6.47
C LEU A 102 3.81 -0.80 5.85
N VAL A 103 4.78 -0.36 6.67
CA VAL A 103 6.02 0.24 6.14
C VAL A 103 6.74 -0.74 5.20
N GLU A 104 6.84 -2.02 5.57
CA GLU A 104 7.48 -3.03 4.74
C GLU A 104 6.74 -3.26 3.40
N GLU A 105 5.40 -3.33 3.41
CA GLU A 105 4.59 -3.43 2.19
C GLU A 105 4.80 -2.22 1.27
N TRP A 106 4.68 -0.99 1.80
CA TRP A 106 4.83 0.24 1.01
C TRP A 106 6.26 0.46 0.51
N VAL A 107 7.28 0.05 1.28
CA VAL A 107 8.69 0.06 0.84
C VAL A 107 8.92 -0.96 -0.28
N SER A 108 8.25 -2.11 -0.26
CA SER A 108 8.30 -3.09 -1.35
C SER A 108 7.81 -2.46 -2.66
N LEU A 109 6.66 -1.77 -2.61
CA LEU A 109 6.16 -1.01 -3.76
C LEU A 109 7.16 0.06 -4.21
N ALA A 110 7.67 0.88 -3.28
CA ALA A 110 8.62 1.93 -3.62
C ALA A 110 9.88 1.38 -4.33
N ARG A 111 10.39 0.24 -3.88
CA ARG A 111 11.54 -0.45 -4.51
C ARG A 111 11.22 -0.92 -5.92
N LYS A 112 10.03 -1.51 -6.13
CA LYS A 112 9.56 -1.89 -7.46
C LYS A 112 9.51 -0.67 -8.38
N MET A 113 8.91 0.43 -7.92
CA MET A 113 8.81 1.67 -8.70
C MET A 113 10.17 2.24 -9.08
N VAL A 114 11.17 2.17 -8.19
CA VAL A 114 12.55 2.58 -8.49
C VAL A 114 13.23 1.63 -9.48
N ALA A 115 13.02 0.32 -9.34
CA ALA A 115 13.57 -0.67 -10.26
C ALA A 115 12.96 -0.57 -11.68
N ASP A 116 11.71 -0.13 -11.76
CA ASP A 116 10.98 0.08 -13.01
C ASP A 116 11.29 1.46 -13.65
N LEU A 117 12.10 2.32 -13.00
CA LEU A 117 12.51 3.59 -13.59
C LEU A 117 13.35 3.34 -14.85
N PRO A 118 13.14 4.14 -15.92
CA PRO A 118 14.05 4.12 -17.05
C PRO A 118 15.49 4.46 -16.60
N PRO A 119 16.53 3.96 -17.30
CA PRO A 119 17.93 4.18 -16.93
C PRO A 119 18.33 5.66 -16.80
N GLU A 120 17.57 6.56 -17.42
CA GLU A 120 17.78 8.01 -17.43
C GLU A 120 17.25 8.71 -16.16
N GLU A 121 16.40 8.03 -15.39
CA GLU A 121 15.74 8.54 -14.17
C GLU A 121 16.19 7.79 -12.89
N ALA A 122 17.00 6.74 -13.02
CA ALA A 122 17.55 6.02 -11.88
C ALA A 122 18.56 6.90 -11.11
N PRO A 123 18.49 6.96 -9.76
CA PRO A 123 19.48 7.70 -8.98
C PRO A 123 20.90 7.09 -9.17
N PRO A 124 21.96 7.93 -9.14
CA PRO A 124 23.34 7.50 -9.37
C PRO A 124 23.89 6.54 -8.30
#